data_AF-K2C8N1-F1
#
_entry.id   AF-K2C8N1-F1
#
_cell.length_a   1.000
_cell.length_b   1.000
_cell.length_c   1.000
_cell.angle_alpha   90.00
_cell.angle_beta   90.00
_cell.angle_gamma   90.00
#
_symmetry.space_group_name_H-M   'P 1'
#
loop_
_entity.id
_entity.type
_entity.pdbx_description
1 polymer ?
#
loop_
_entity_poly.entity_id
_entity_poly.type
_entity_poly.pdbx_seq_one_letter_code
_entity_poly.pdbx_strand_id
1 'polypeptide(L)'
;MVTAKKIKKITVRFSKRLQQEMQTNLVQLGYGLRGKSRWLKDTINRFLNKNNYIDYVEQGVALNQAELTEIEAFYLDETIIYKIQAAFIQIRKQHPLFEGVQSALIRSAIIYQLMLK
;
A
#
# COMPACT_ATOMS: atom_id res chain seq x y z
N MET A 1 24.71 3.51 19.80
CA MET A 1 24.02 2.23 19.55
C MET A 1 23.07 2.42 18.38
N VAL A 2 23.28 1.72 17.27
CA VAL A 2 22.31 1.71 16.15
C VAL A 2 21.28 0.64 16.49
N THR A 3 20.09 1.05 16.94
CA THR A 3 18.96 0.15 17.18
C THR A 3 18.61 -0.55 15.87
N ALA A 4 18.58 -1.89 15.88
CA ALA A 4 18.20 -2.68 14.71
C ALA A 4 16.80 -2.25 14.22
N LYS A 5 16.70 -1.87 12.94
CA LYS A 5 15.45 -1.38 12.34
C LYS A 5 14.39 -2.48 12.40
N LYS A 6 13.35 -2.29 13.21
CA LYS A 6 12.30 -3.31 13.39
C LYS A 6 11.51 -3.48 12.10
N ILE A 7 11.44 -4.72 11.61
CA ILE A 7 10.68 -5.09 10.41
C ILE A 7 9.35 -5.72 10.84
N LYS A 8 8.25 -5.22 10.29
CA LYS A 8 6.89 -5.72 10.55
C LYS A 8 6.31 -6.36 9.28
N LYS A 9 5.78 -7.57 9.41
CA LYS A 9 4.98 -8.22 8.36
C LYS A 9 3.58 -7.60 8.32
N ILE A 10 3.13 -7.20 7.16
CA ILE A 10 1.77 -6.75 6.88
C ILE A 10 1.20 -7.62 5.76
N THR A 11 -0.03 -8.09 5.94
CA THR A 11 -0.79 -8.82 4.93
C THR A 11 -1.94 -7.97 4.43
N VAL A 12 -2.10 -7.88 3.12
CA VAL A 12 -3.16 -7.12 2.47
C VAL A 12 -3.85 -8.02 1.45
N ARG A 13 -5.19 -7.89 1.36
CA ARG A 13 -5.99 -8.57 0.34
C ARG A 13 -6.09 -7.73 -0.92
N PHE A 14 -6.01 -8.38 -2.07
CA PHE A 14 -6.04 -7.80 -3.41
C PHE A 14 -7.04 -8.56 -4.28
N SER A 15 -7.54 -7.89 -5.33
CA SER A 15 -8.18 -8.62 -6.41
C SER A 15 -7.13 -9.38 -7.22
N LYS A 16 -7.56 -10.50 -7.81
CA LYS A 16 -6.68 -11.32 -8.67
C LYS A 16 -6.03 -10.49 -9.77
N ARG A 17 -6.78 -9.58 -10.40
CA ARG A 17 -6.27 -8.68 -11.44
C ARG A 17 -5.15 -7.78 -10.90
N LEU A 18 -5.39 -7.10 -9.78
CA LEU A 18 -4.43 -6.16 -9.21
C LEU A 18 -3.15 -6.86 -8.74
N GLN A 19 -3.28 -8.05 -8.16
CA GLN A 19 -2.14 -8.88 -7.79
C GLN A 19 -1.29 -9.26 -9.01
N GLN A 20 -1.93 -9.74 -10.08
CA GLN A 20 -1.25 -10.12 -11.31
C GLN A 20 -0.52 -8.94 -11.94
N GLU A 21 -1.17 -7.79 -12.08
CA GLU A 21 -0.55 -6.57 -12.60
C GLU A 21 0.65 -6.12 -11.75
N MET A 22 0.52 -6.18 -10.42
CA MET A 22 1.63 -5.90 -9.51
C MET A 22 2.80 -6.87 -9.73
N GLN A 23 2.53 -8.17 -9.83
CA GLN A 23 3.57 -9.19 -10.03
C GLN A 23 4.28 -9.02 -11.38
N THR A 24 3.54 -8.79 -12.46
CA THR A 24 4.10 -8.50 -13.79
C THR A 24 4.97 -7.25 -13.77
N ASN A 25 4.51 -6.17 -13.13
CA ASN A 25 5.28 -4.93 -13.05
C ASN A 25 6.57 -5.10 -12.23
N LEU A 26 6.53 -5.86 -11.13
CA LEU A 26 7.71 -6.17 -10.34
C LEU A 26 8.78 -6.90 -11.17
N VAL A 27 8.36 -7.90 -11.95
CA VAL A 27 9.26 -8.64 -12.85
C VAL A 27 9.86 -7.71 -13.91
N GLN A 28 9.05 -6.87 -14.55
CA GLN A 28 9.51 -5.91 -15.57
C GLN A 28 10.52 -4.90 -15.04
N LEU A 29 10.33 -4.44 -13.80
CA LEU A 29 11.24 -3.49 -13.15
C LEU A 29 12.50 -4.16 -12.55
N GLY A 30 12.69 -5.48 -12.76
CA GLY A 30 13.82 -6.24 -12.22
C GLY A 30 13.76 -6.45 -10.71
N TYR A 31 12.62 -6.18 -10.07
CA TYR A 31 12.42 -6.51 -8.66
C TYR A 31 12.07 -8.00 -8.56
N GLY A 32 13.05 -8.82 -8.17
CA GLY A 32 12.79 -10.22 -7.83
C GLY A 32 11.84 -10.38 -6.62
N LEU A 33 11.57 -11.62 -6.19
CA LEU A 33 10.65 -11.92 -5.07
C LEU A 33 10.98 -11.16 -3.76
N ARG A 34 12.27 -10.90 -3.50
CA ARG A 34 12.74 -10.10 -2.35
C ARG A 34 12.62 -8.57 -2.56
N GLY A 35 12.48 -8.13 -3.80
CA GLY A 35 12.30 -6.74 -4.20
C GLY A 35 10.90 -6.21 -3.94
N LYS A 36 9.88 -7.07 -3.83
CA LYS A 36 8.47 -6.69 -3.62
C LYS A 36 8.27 -5.73 -2.44
N SER A 37 8.86 -6.04 -1.28
CA SER A 37 8.73 -5.18 -0.10
C SER A 37 9.46 -3.85 -0.29
N ARG A 38 10.62 -3.84 -0.96
CA ARG A 38 11.34 -2.60 -1.29
C ARG A 38 10.52 -1.71 -2.23
N TRP A 39 10.01 -2.29 -3.31
CA TRP A 39 9.15 -1.61 -4.27
C TRP A 39 7.92 -1.02 -3.58
N LEU A 40 7.26 -1.77 -2.69
CA LEU A 40 6.12 -1.23 -1.96
C LEU A 40 6.50 -0.05 -1.07
N LYS A 41 7.64 -0.09 -0.37
CA LYS A 41 8.11 1.04 0.45
C LYS A 41 8.31 2.30 -0.39
N ASP A 42 8.94 2.15 -1.56
CA ASP A 42 9.17 3.26 -2.50
C ASP A 42 7.84 3.80 -3.04
N THR A 43 6.91 2.91 -3.37
CA THR A 43 5.57 3.23 -3.83
C THR A 43 4.75 3.99 -2.78
N ILE A 44 4.75 3.53 -1.52
CA ILE A 44 4.08 4.23 -0.42
C ILE A 44 4.68 5.62 -0.20
N ASN A 45 6.00 5.74 -0.20
CA ASN A 45 6.66 7.05 -0.05
C ASN A 45 6.24 8.02 -1.16
N ARG A 46 6.24 7.58 -2.42
CA ARG A 46 5.82 8.43 -3.55
C ARG A 46 4.36 8.82 -3.46
N PHE A 47 3.50 7.86 -3.09
CA PHE A 47 2.05 8.08 -3.00
C PHE A 47 1.71 9.09 -1.89
N LEU A 48 2.28 8.94 -0.69
CA LEU A 48 2.01 9.84 0.43
C LEU A 48 2.57 11.26 0.24
N ASN A 49 3.48 11.47 -0.70
CA ASN A 49 3.97 12.80 -1.07
C ASN A 49 3.03 13.53 -2.05
N LYS A 50 1.91 12.94 -2.47
CA LYS A 50 0.92 13.59 -3.33
C LYS A 50 -0.06 14.39 -2.49
N ASN A 51 -0.34 15.63 -2.89
CA ASN A 51 -1.22 16.53 -2.14
C ASN A 51 -2.65 15.98 -1.98
N ASN A 52 -3.12 15.19 -2.94
CA ASN A 52 -4.46 14.63 -3.02
C ASN A 52 -4.51 13.10 -2.80
N TYR A 53 -3.53 12.55 -2.06
CA TYR A 53 -3.48 11.09 -1.88
C TYR A 53 -4.75 10.53 -1.19
N ILE A 54 -5.41 11.32 -0.34
CA ILE A 54 -6.60 10.91 0.42
C ILE A 54 -7.76 10.58 -0.53
N ASP A 55 -7.97 11.39 -1.57
CA ASP A 55 -9.02 11.18 -2.57
C ASP A 55 -8.85 9.83 -3.30
N TYR A 56 -7.61 9.43 -3.59
CA TYR A 56 -7.32 8.11 -4.16
C TYR A 56 -7.54 6.96 -3.16
N VAL A 57 -7.40 7.21 -1.86
CA VAL A 57 -7.73 6.22 -0.84
C VAL A 57 -9.23 6.00 -0.77
N GLU A 58 -10.02 7.07 -0.78
CA GLU A 58 -11.49 6.99 -0.80
C GLU A 58 -12.00 6.15 -1.98
N GLN A 59 -11.50 6.42 -3.19
CA GLN A 59 -11.86 5.63 -4.38
C GLN A 59 -11.45 4.15 -4.25
N GLY A 60 -10.32 3.87 -3.58
CA GLY A 60 -9.85 2.51 -3.33
C GLY A 60 -10.63 1.75 -2.24
N VAL A 61 -11.35 2.46 -1.36
CA VAL A 61 -12.26 1.86 -0.38
C VAL A 61 -13.54 1.34 -1.07
N ALA A 62 -13.96 1.97 -2.17
CA ALA A 62 -15.14 1.57 -2.95
C ALA A 62 -14.94 0.27 -3.76
N LEU A 63 -13.75 -0.36 -3.71
CA LEU A 63 -13.53 -1.66 -4.33
C LEU A 63 -14.47 -2.72 -3.76
N ASN A 64 -15.06 -3.52 -4.63
CA ASN A 64 -15.93 -4.62 -4.25
C ASN A 64 -15.17 -5.60 -3.35
N GLN A 65 -15.55 -5.69 -2.07
CA GLN A 65 -14.85 -6.53 -1.10
C GLN A 65 -14.88 -8.02 -1.48
N ALA A 66 -15.91 -8.45 -2.21
CA ALA A 66 -16.02 -9.83 -2.70
C ALA A 66 -14.91 -10.22 -3.68
N GLU A 67 -14.28 -9.24 -4.35
CA GLU A 67 -13.20 -9.48 -5.30
C GLU A 67 -11.82 -9.60 -4.63
N LEU A 68 -11.70 -9.28 -3.34
CA LEU A 68 -10.42 -9.24 -2.61
C LEU A 68 -10.02 -10.63 -2.08
N THR A 69 -9.75 -11.58 -2.98
CA THR A 69 -9.44 -12.98 -2.65
C THR A 69 -7.96 -13.27 -2.40
N GLU A 70 -7.07 -12.53 -3.05
CA GLU A 70 -5.63 -12.82 -3.04
C GLU A 70 -4.94 -12.16 -1.85
N ILE A 71 -4.06 -12.87 -1.15
CA ILE A 71 -3.32 -12.33 0.01
C ILE A 71 -1.85 -12.15 -0.34
N GLU A 72 -1.35 -10.93 -0.14
CA GLU A 72 0.07 -10.63 -0.29
C GLU A 72 0.67 -10.15 1.03
N ALA A 73 1.87 -10.65 1.33
CA ALA A 73 2.63 -10.27 2.50
C ALA A 73 3.81 -9.34 2.12
N PHE A 74 3.98 -8.28 2.91
CA PHE A 74 5.05 -7.31 2.77
C PHE A 74 5.76 -7.11 4.10
N TYR A 75 7.05 -6.83 4.04
CA TYR A 75 7.92 -6.62 5.19
C TYR A 75 8.34 -5.14 5.21
N LEU A 76 7.67 -4.37 6.05
CA LEU A 76 7.86 -2.92 6.13
C LEU A 76 8.70 -2.60 7.35
N ASP A 77 9.64 -1.68 7.16
CA ASP A 77 10.40 -1.14 8.27
C ASP A 77 9.61 -0.07 9.01
N GLU A 78 10.03 0.19 10.25
CA GLU A 78 9.33 1.08 11.18
C GLU A 78 9.08 2.49 10.61
N THR A 79 10.01 3.02 9.81
CA THR A 79 9.85 4.33 9.15
C THR A 79 8.59 4.36 8.28
N ILE A 80 8.35 3.31 7.50
CA ILE A 80 7.18 3.22 6.64
C ILE A 80 5.91 2.97 7.44
N ILE A 81 6.00 2.19 8.51
CA ILE A 81 4.87 1.98 9.43
C ILE A 81 4.40 3.31 10.03
N TYR A 82 5.32 4.15 10.51
CA TYR A 82 4.97 5.46 11.06
C TYR A 82 4.30 6.36 10.02
N LYS A 83 4.78 6.36 8.77
CA LYS A 83 4.13 7.12 7.68
C LYS A 83 2.71 6.64 7.40
N ILE A 84 2.49 5.33 7.37
CA ILE A 84 1.14 4.76 7.21
C ILE A 84 0.23 5.17 8.38
N GLN A 85 0.73 5.15 9.62
CA GLN A 85 -0.04 5.56 10.80
C GLN A 85 -0.40 7.05 10.78
N ALA A 86 0.54 7.91 10.39
CA ALA A 86 0.27 9.34 10.22
C ALA A 86 -0.80 9.58 9.14
N ALA A 87 -0.67 8.92 8.00
CA ALA A 87 -1.66 9.00 6.92
C ALA A 87 -3.03 8.46 7.33
N PHE A 88 -3.06 7.37 8.11
CA PHE A 88 -4.29 6.81 8.68
C PHE A 88 -5.03 7.83 9.56
N ILE A 89 -4.32 8.56 10.42
CA ILE A 89 -4.91 9.62 11.26
C ILE A 89 -5.49 10.73 10.38
N GLN A 90 -4.78 11.15 9.33
CA GLN A 90 -5.26 12.18 8.41
C GLN A 90 -6.52 11.75 7.67
N ILE A 91 -6.54 10.53 7.13
CA ILE A 91 -7.72 9.97 6.44
C ILE A 91 -8.91 9.90 7.39
N ARG A 92 -8.71 9.42 8.63
CA ARG A 92 -9.81 9.32 9.60
C ARG A 92 -10.36 10.66 10.08
N LYS A 93 -9.58 11.74 10.03
CA LYS A 93 -10.11 13.08 10.33
C LYS A 93 -11.13 13.53 9.29
N GLN A 94 -10.94 13.14 8.03
CA GLN A 94 -11.84 13.49 6.92
C GLN A 94 -12.95 12.47 6.75
N HIS A 95 -12.65 11.18 7.00
CA HIS A 95 -13.58 10.05 6.85
C HIS A 95 -13.56 9.15 8.09
N PRO A 96 -14.22 9.54 9.20
CA PRO A 96 -14.16 8.81 10.47
C PRO A 96 -14.66 7.37 10.40
N LEU A 97 -15.63 7.10 9.51
CA LEU A 97 -16.30 5.82 9.36
C LEU A 97 -15.57 4.85 8.41
N PHE A 98 -14.44 5.24 7.82
CA PHE A 98 -13.70 4.33 6.94
C PHE A 98 -13.08 3.19 7.74
N GLU A 99 -13.47 1.97 7.37
CA GLU A 99 -12.87 0.74 7.85
C GLU A 99 -11.77 0.27 6.89
N GLY A 100 -10.83 -0.53 7.41
CA GLY A 100 -9.78 -1.12 6.57
C GLY A 100 -8.80 -0.10 5.92
N VAL A 101 -8.73 1.13 6.45
CA VAL A 101 -7.95 2.25 5.88
C VAL A 101 -6.51 1.88 5.54
N GLN A 102 -5.81 1.12 6.39
CA GLN A 102 -4.44 0.70 6.11
C GLN A 102 -4.33 -0.15 4.84
N SER A 103 -5.22 -1.11 4.67
CA SER A 103 -5.26 -1.97 3.48
C SER A 103 -5.69 -1.20 2.25
N ALA A 104 -6.67 -0.29 2.40
CA ALA A 104 -7.09 0.60 1.33
C ALA A 104 -5.94 1.51 0.87
N LEU A 105 -5.22 2.14 1.80
CA LEU A 105 -4.05 2.98 1.51
C LEU A 105 -2.97 2.22 0.74
N ILE A 106 -2.64 1.00 1.17
CA ILE A 106 -1.64 0.17 0.48
C ILE A 106 -2.11 -0.18 -0.94
N ARG A 107 -3.37 -0.57 -1.11
CA ARG A 107 -3.94 -0.84 -2.43
C ARG A 107 -3.96 0.40 -3.32
N SER A 108 -4.41 1.54 -2.80
CA SER A 108 -4.45 2.80 -3.56
C SER A 108 -3.05 3.25 -3.97
N ALA A 109 -2.04 3.09 -3.12
CA ALA A 109 -0.66 3.37 -3.50
C ALA A 109 -0.19 2.49 -4.67
N ILE A 110 -0.54 1.20 -4.65
CA ILE A 110 -0.22 0.25 -5.73
C ILE A 110 -1.00 0.59 -7.01
N ILE A 111 -2.30 0.83 -6.92
CA ILE A 111 -3.15 1.20 -8.06
C ILE A 111 -2.63 2.49 -8.70
N TYR A 112 -2.37 3.52 -7.88
CA TYR A 112 -1.82 4.79 -8.35
C TYR A 112 -0.50 4.58 -9.10
N GLN A 113 0.40 3.78 -8.53
CA GLN A 113 1.68 3.45 -9.13
C GLN A 113 1.58 2.67 -10.46
N LEU A 114 0.57 1.83 -10.63
CA LEU A 114 0.40 0.99 -11.81
C LEU A 114 -0.42 1.66 -12.92
N MET A 115 -1.40 2.51 -12.57
CA MET A 115 -2.44 2.97 -13.49
C MET A 115 -2.55 4.49 -13.61
N LEU A 116 -2.11 5.26 -12.62
CA LEU A 116 -2.42 6.71 -12.50
C LEU A 116 -1.19 7.60 -12.37
N LYS A 117 0.01 7.04 -12.58
CA LYS A 117 1.27 7.75 -12.49
C LYS A 117 1.38 8.92 -13.45
#